data_AF-A0A5R9FFG7-F1
#
_entry.id   AF-A0A5R9FFG7-F1
#
_cell.length_a   1.000
_cell.length_b   1.000
_cell.length_c   1.000
_cell.angle_alpha   90.00
_cell.angle_beta   90.00
_cell.angle_gamma   90.00
#
_symmetry.space_group_name_H-M   'P 1'
#
loop_
_entity.id
_entity.type
_entity.pdbx_description
1 polymer ?
#
loop_
_entity_poly.entity_id
_entity_poly.type
_entity_poly.pdbx_seq_one_letter_code
_entity_poly.pdbx_strand_id
1 'polypeptide(L)'
;MSSASVSPQGFVVGRGRGYRPDQVEEYAEALSRDRDAAWERAARLTVLAKEMEAEAERMRELVAGLPAQTYEILGESARRLFELGVEEGASLRENARLEARRAVEEAEAAAEGACEAARAEAEAVRGEAEERARHRLLAAQAEADEMRVAARREVKECRGEALAALREMRQRTEGLLAEQEREHLERWEEAGRAAADRQDAFDAHHGPLLARAEQGLAEAEQALADARETARRRQEHAEVQAAELVSEASVIADRVARETERVLREHSERWDVVRAHMDHVRSSLAALTGRAAAE
;
A
#
# COMPACT_ATOMS: atom_id res chain seq x y z
N MET A 1 49.11 -15.48 -4.54
CA MET A 1 49.44 -15.52 -5.99
C MET A 1 50.02 -16.89 -6.27
N SER A 2 49.29 -17.78 -6.96
CA SER A 2 49.84 -19.08 -7.36
C SER A 2 50.46 -18.95 -8.74
N SER A 3 51.78 -19.08 -8.82
CA SER A 3 52.48 -19.27 -10.09
C SER A 3 52.06 -20.62 -10.68
N ALA A 4 51.23 -20.61 -11.72
CA ALA A 4 51.02 -21.80 -12.51
C ALA A 4 52.35 -22.21 -13.16
N SER A 5 52.72 -23.48 -13.03
CA SER A 5 53.85 -24.06 -13.78
C SER A 5 53.48 -24.05 -15.26
N VAL A 6 54.04 -23.10 -16.01
CA VAL A 6 53.90 -23.05 -17.47
C VAL A 6 54.69 -24.23 -18.03
N SER A 7 54.01 -25.08 -18.80
CA SER A 7 54.64 -26.20 -19.50
C SER A 7 55.70 -25.66 -20.50
N PRO A 8 56.84 -26.33 -20.71
CA PRO A 8 57.90 -25.90 -21.63
C PRO A 8 57.43 -25.56 -23.05
N GLN A 9 56.35 -26.19 -23.51
CA GLN A 9 55.73 -26.02 -24.83
C GLN A 9 54.60 -24.97 -24.83
N GLY A 10 54.42 -24.25 -23.72
CA GLY A 10 53.54 -23.07 -23.61
C GLY A 10 52.08 -23.34 -23.23
N PHE A 11 51.72 -24.57 -22.84
CA PHE A 11 50.33 -24.90 -22.49
C PHE A 11 49.87 -24.20 -21.19
N VAL A 12 48.69 -23.58 -21.25
CA VAL A 12 48.08 -22.83 -20.13
C VAL A 12 46.93 -23.63 -19.51
N VAL A 13 47.02 -23.90 -18.20
CA VAL A 13 46.01 -24.68 -17.46
C VAL A 13 44.80 -23.82 -17.09
N GLY A 14 43.69 -24.00 -17.82
CA GLY A 14 42.40 -23.36 -17.53
C GLY A 14 41.58 -24.08 -16.44
N ARG A 15 40.67 -23.35 -15.77
CA ARG A 15 39.67 -23.95 -14.86
C ARG A 15 38.52 -24.58 -15.68
N GLY A 16 38.56 -25.90 -15.86
CA GLY A 16 37.49 -26.65 -16.53
C GLY A 16 37.79 -28.14 -16.61
N ARG A 17 37.05 -28.87 -17.46
CA ARG A 17 37.47 -30.20 -17.92
C ARG A 17 38.50 -30.01 -19.04
N GLY A 18 39.75 -30.39 -18.78
CA GLY A 18 40.83 -30.43 -19.77
C GLY A 18 41.53 -31.79 -19.79
N TYR A 19 42.42 -31.99 -20.75
CA TYR A 19 43.33 -33.13 -20.76
C TYR A 19 44.30 -33.07 -19.57
N ARG A 20 44.83 -34.21 -19.13
CA ARG A 20 45.81 -34.24 -18.03
C ARG A 20 47.13 -33.60 -18.50
N PRO A 21 47.68 -32.59 -17.80
CA PRO A 21 48.92 -31.92 -18.20
C PRO A 21 50.05 -32.91 -18.49
N ASP A 22 50.30 -33.85 -17.57
CA ASP A 22 51.38 -34.85 -17.67
C ASP A 22 51.28 -35.70 -18.96
N GLN A 23 50.07 -36.02 -19.41
CA GLN A 23 49.84 -36.79 -20.65
C GLN A 23 49.98 -35.94 -21.90
N VAL A 24 49.65 -34.64 -21.83
CA VAL A 24 49.88 -33.69 -22.92
C VAL A 24 51.37 -33.39 -23.07
N GLU A 25 52.08 -33.26 -21.95
CA GLU A 25 53.53 -33.05 -21.87
C GLU A 25 54.29 -34.24 -22.47
N GLU A 26 54.03 -35.47 -22.00
CA GLU A 26 54.64 -36.71 -22.53
C GLU A 26 54.41 -36.87 -24.04
N TYR A 27 53.19 -36.57 -24.52
CA TYR A 27 52.83 -36.66 -25.93
C TYR A 27 53.46 -35.53 -26.78
N ALA A 28 53.56 -34.31 -26.24
CA ALA A 28 54.21 -33.18 -26.91
C ALA A 28 55.73 -33.34 -26.99
N GLU A 29 56.36 -33.94 -25.97
CA GLU A 29 57.76 -34.36 -26.05
C GLU A 29 57.96 -35.46 -27.11
N ALA A 30 57.08 -36.46 -27.16
CA ALA A 30 57.16 -37.53 -28.16
C ALA A 30 57.06 -36.97 -29.59
N LEU A 31 56.05 -36.13 -29.85
CA LEU A 31 55.91 -35.43 -31.13
C LEU A 31 57.11 -34.53 -31.45
N SER A 32 57.71 -33.89 -30.46
CA SER A 32 58.92 -33.06 -30.67
C SER A 32 60.13 -33.91 -31.03
N ARG A 33 60.34 -35.04 -30.34
CA ARG A 33 61.40 -36.02 -30.66
C ARG A 33 61.22 -36.64 -32.05
N ASP A 34 59.99 -36.98 -32.43
CA ASP A 34 59.69 -37.54 -33.76
C ASP A 34 59.84 -36.50 -34.88
N ARG A 35 59.44 -35.23 -34.63
CA ARG A 35 59.73 -34.09 -35.51
C ARG A 35 61.23 -33.94 -35.73
N ASP A 36 62.00 -33.88 -34.65
CA ASP A 36 63.45 -33.58 -34.74
C ASP A 36 64.20 -34.75 -35.41
N ALA A 37 63.84 -35.99 -35.10
CA ALA A 37 64.34 -37.16 -35.81
C ALA A 37 63.94 -37.20 -37.29
N ALA A 38 62.74 -36.70 -37.66
CA ALA A 38 62.34 -36.54 -39.05
C ALA A 38 63.12 -35.43 -39.77
N TRP A 39 63.38 -34.30 -39.10
CA TRP A 39 64.23 -33.23 -39.61
C TRP A 39 65.68 -33.68 -39.82
N GLU A 40 66.28 -34.43 -38.90
CA GLU A 40 67.60 -35.02 -39.12
C GLU A 40 67.60 -36.01 -40.30
N ARG A 41 66.56 -36.85 -40.44
CA ARG A 41 66.43 -37.76 -41.59
C ARG A 41 66.33 -36.98 -42.90
N ALA A 42 65.51 -35.93 -42.96
CA ALA A 42 65.40 -35.05 -44.12
C ALA A 42 66.73 -34.35 -44.45
N ALA A 43 67.46 -33.86 -43.45
CA ALA A 43 68.77 -33.25 -43.63
C ALA A 43 69.81 -34.26 -44.18
N ARG A 44 69.91 -35.46 -43.58
CA ARG A 44 70.79 -36.53 -44.06
C ARG A 44 70.48 -36.96 -45.50
N LEU A 45 69.19 -37.14 -45.82
CA LEU A 45 68.75 -37.46 -47.19
C LEU A 45 69.00 -36.32 -48.18
N THR A 46 68.90 -35.05 -47.74
CA THR A 46 69.20 -33.88 -48.59
C THR A 46 70.69 -33.76 -48.92
N VAL A 47 71.58 -34.11 -47.98
CA VAL A 47 73.04 -34.18 -48.25
C VAL A 47 73.33 -35.33 -49.21
N LEU A 48 72.84 -36.54 -48.92
CA LEU A 48 73.04 -37.71 -49.78
C LEU A 48 72.50 -37.47 -51.21
N ALA A 49 71.33 -36.85 -51.36
CA ALA A 49 70.76 -36.52 -52.65
C ALA A 49 71.70 -35.60 -53.46
N LYS A 50 72.29 -34.57 -52.83
CA LYS A 50 73.26 -33.68 -53.49
C LYS A 50 74.58 -34.36 -53.82
N GLU A 51 75.06 -35.27 -52.97
CA GLU A 51 76.25 -36.07 -53.22
C GLU A 51 76.05 -37.00 -54.44
N MET A 52 74.89 -37.67 -54.51
CA MET A 52 74.50 -38.51 -55.65
C MET A 52 74.23 -37.70 -56.93
N GLU A 53 73.62 -36.52 -56.82
CA GLU A 53 73.38 -35.62 -57.96
C GLU A 53 74.70 -35.14 -58.56
N ALA A 54 75.62 -34.65 -57.74
CA ALA A 54 76.97 -34.25 -58.16
C ALA A 54 77.82 -35.43 -58.67
N GLU A 55 77.61 -36.65 -58.16
CA GLU A 55 78.26 -37.85 -58.72
C GLU A 55 77.68 -38.25 -60.08
N ALA A 56 76.36 -38.19 -60.23
CA ALA A 56 75.69 -38.39 -61.51
C ALA A 56 76.07 -37.30 -62.53
N GLU A 57 76.42 -36.08 -62.10
CA GLU A 57 76.99 -35.02 -62.96
C GLU A 57 78.41 -35.37 -63.40
N ARG A 58 79.31 -35.72 -62.48
CA ARG A 58 80.67 -36.18 -62.83
C ARG A 58 80.65 -37.37 -63.80
N MET A 59 79.74 -38.32 -63.60
CA MET A 59 79.56 -39.44 -64.54
C MET A 59 78.99 -39.01 -65.89
N ARG A 60 78.05 -38.05 -65.93
CA ARG A 60 77.54 -37.45 -67.18
C ARG A 60 78.64 -36.73 -67.96
N GLU A 61 79.50 -35.96 -67.29
CA GLU A 61 80.65 -35.27 -67.90
C GLU A 61 81.67 -36.27 -68.46
N LEU A 62 82.04 -37.30 -67.68
CA LEU A 62 82.95 -38.36 -68.12
C LEU A 62 82.41 -39.11 -69.35
N VAL A 63 81.11 -39.43 -69.38
CA VAL A 63 80.46 -40.08 -70.53
C VAL A 63 80.37 -39.14 -71.74
N ALA A 64 80.08 -37.85 -71.54
CA ALA A 64 80.04 -36.85 -72.61
C ALA A 64 81.43 -36.57 -73.22
N GLY A 65 82.51 -36.80 -72.46
CA GLY A 65 83.89 -36.74 -72.94
C GLY A 65 84.36 -37.97 -73.74
N LEU A 66 83.58 -39.05 -73.79
CA LEU A 66 83.91 -40.23 -74.61
C LEU A 66 83.51 -40.02 -76.08
N PRO A 67 84.32 -40.47 -77.05
CA PRO A 67 83.92 -40.47 -78.45
C PRO A 67 82.73 -41.42 -78.67
N ALA A 68 81.85 -41.07 -79.60
CA ALA A 68 80.65 -41.86 -79.92
C ALA A 68 81.04 -43.26 -80.41
N GLN A 69 80.72 -44.28 -79.61
CA GLN A 69 81.03 -45.68 -79.91
C GLN A 69 80.07 -46.24 -80.96
N THR A 70 80.45 -46.19 -82.24
CA THR A 70 79.69 -46.77 -83.36
C THR A 70 79.89 -48.28 -83.50
N TYR A 71 80.87 -48.86 -82.79
CA TYR A 71 81.30 -50.27 -82.86
C TYR A 71 81.69 -50.78 -84.27
N GLU A 72 81.85 -49.90 -85.26
CA GLU A 72 82.20 -50.24 -86.66
C GLU A 72 83.47 -51.09 -86.80
N ILE A 73 84.45 -50.88 -85.91
CA ILE A 73 85.73 -51.61 -85.83
C ILE A 73 85.50 -53.12 -85.55
N LEU A 74 84.39 -53.49 -84.92
CA LEU A 74 83.99 -54.87 -84.62
C LEU A 74 83.08 -55.50 -85.69
N GLY A 75 82.85 -54.79 -86.80
CA GLY A 75 82.11 -55.27 -87.96
C GLY A 75 80.61 -54.97 -87.93
N GLU A 76 79.98 -55.17 -89.08
CA GLU A 76 78.60 -54.73 -89.36
C GLU A 76 77.55 -55.30 -88.39
N SER A 77 77.70 -56.56 -87.97
CA SER A 77 76.81 -57.20 -87.00
C SER A 77 76.87 -56.53 -85.61
N ALA A 78 78.05 -56.09 -85.18
CA ALA A 78 78.23 -55.41 -83.89
C ALA A 78 77.60 -54.01 -83.93
N ARG A 79 77.80 -53.28 -85.03
CA ARG A 79 77.14 -52.00 -85.31
C ARG A 79 75.62 -52.13 -85.27
N ARG A 80 75.03 -53.06 -86.03
CA ARG A 80 73.57 -53.29 -86.10
C ARG A 80 72.97 -53.65 -84.73
N LEU A 81 73.68 -54.43 -83.91
CA LEU A 81 73.26 -54.74 -82.54
C LEU A 81 73.30 -53.53 -81.61
N PHE A 82 74.29 -52.64 -81.77
CA PHE A 82 74.36 -51.38 -81.03
C PHE A 82 73.25 -50.41 -81.45
N GLU A 83 73.03 -50.23 -82.75
CA GLU A 83 71.96 -49.38 -83.30
C GLU A 83 70.58 -49.85 -82.76
N LEU A 84 70.28 -51.14 -82.83
CA LEU A 84 69.07 -51.74 -82.24
C LEU A 84 68.97 -51.52 -80.72
N GLY A 85 70.08 -51.62 -79.98
CA GLY A 85 70.13 -51.36 -78.55
C GLY A 85 69.88 -49.88 -78.17
N VAL A 86 70.25 -48.95 -79.04
CA VAL A 86 69.96 -47.50 -78.88
C VAL A 86 68.50 -47.21 -79.21
N GLU A 87 67.92 -47.84 -80.24
CA GLU A 87 66.50 -47.73 -80.59
C GLU A 87 65.60 -48.31 -79.48
N GLU A 88 65.87 -49.53 -79.02
CA GLU A 88 65.15 -50.15 -77.90
C GLU A 88 65.33 -49.36 -76.60
N GLY A 89 66.55 -48.86 -76.34
CA GLY A 89 66.85 -47.97 -75.23
C GLY A 89 66.15 -46.60 -75.32
N ALA A 90 65.74 -46.14 -76.52
CA ALA A 90 64.89 -44.97 -76.68
C ALA A 90 63.41 -45.31 -76.45
N SER A 91 62.92 -46.38 -77.08
CA SER A 91 61.57 -46.95 -76.91
C SER A 91 61.22 -47.17 -75.43
N LEU A 92 62.07 -47.88 -74.68
CA LEU A 92 61.88 -48.14 -73.25
C LEU A 92 61.82 -46.86 -72.42
N ARG A 93 62.60 -45.83 -72.75
CA ARG A 93 62.56 -44.53 -72.04
C ARG A 93 61.31 -43.71 -72.38
N GLU A 94 60.78 -43.82 -73.60
CA GLU A 94 59.53 -43.16 -73.98
C GLU A 94 58.34 -43.86 -73.33
N ASN A 95 58.27 -45.20 -73.41
CA ASN A 95 57.25 -46.00 -72.73
C ASN A 95 57.26 -45.76 -71.21
N ALA A 96 58.43 -45.78 -70.55
CA ALA A 96 58.54 -45.48 -69.12
C ALA A 96 58.07 -44.06 -68.76
N ARG A 97 58.24 -43.06 -69.65
CA ARG A 97 57.70 -41.70 -69.46
C ARG A 97 56.19 -41.64 -69.68
N LEU A 98 55.63 -42.46 -70.56
CA LEU A 98 54.18 -42.55 -70.78
C LEU A 98 53.49 -43.24 -69.59
N GLU A 99 54.01 -44.36 -69.10
CA GLU A 99 53.46 -45.02 -67.91
C GLU A 99 53.62 -44.15 -66.65
N ALA A 100 54.75 -43.45 -66.49
CA ALA A 100 54.93 -42.51 -65.37
C ALA A 100 53.94 -41.33 -65.41
N ARG A 101 53.54 -40.86 -66.60
CA ARG A 101 52.49 -39.84 -66.74
C ARG A 101 51.12 -40.40 -66.39
N ARG A 102 50.75 -41.58 -66.92
CA ARG A 102 49.48 -42.25 -66.57
C ARG A 102 49.34 -42.47 -65.07
N ALA A 103 50.40 -42.94 -64.41
CA ALA A 103 50.40 -43.15 -62.96
C ALA A 103 50.24 -41.84 -62.16
N VAL A 104 50.66 -40.68 -62.70
CA VAL A 104 50.38 -39.36 -62.11
C VAL A 104 48.94 -38.93 -62.40
N GLU A 105 48.48 -39.03 -63.66
CA GLU A 105 47.11 -38.70 -64.08
C GLU A 105 46.05 -39.52 -63.30
N GLU A 106 46.29 -40.81 -63.09
CA GLU A 106 45.45 -41.70 -62.27
C GLU A 106 45.48 -41.31 -60.77
N ALA A 107 46.64 -40.92 -60.23
CA ALA A 107 46.78 -40.49 -58.85
C ALA A 107 46.14 -39.12 -58.59
N GLU A 108 46.24 -38.19 -59.54
CA GLU A 108 45.58 -36.89 -59.51
C GLU A 108 44.05 -37.07 -59.56
N ALA A 109 43.52 -37.84 -60.51
CA ALA A 109 42.08 -38.14 -60.58
C ALA A 109 41.55 -38.85 -59.32
N ALA A 110 42.33 -39.76 -58.71
CA ALA A 110 41.97 -40.40 -57.45
C ALA A 110 41.99 -39.41 -56.27
N ALA A 111 42.94 -38.47 -56.24
CA ALA A 111 43.02 -37.43 -55.22
C ALA A 111 41.89 -36.40 -55.36
N GLU A 112 41.51 -36.02 -56.57
CA GLU A 112 40.37 -35.15 -56.85
C GLU A 112 39.06 -35.82 -56.40
N GLY A 113 38.81 -37.06 -56.82
CA GLY A 113 37.62 -37.82 -56.41
C GLY A 113 37.52 -38.01 -54.87
N ALA A 114 38.65 -38.24 -54.20
CA ALA A 114 38.70 -38.29 -52.74
C ALA A 114 38.42 -36.93 -52.09
N CYS A 115 38.92 -35.83 -52.66
CA CYS A 115 38.61 -34.47 -52.22
C CYS A 115 37.13 -34.11 -52.41
N GLU A 116 36.52 -34.50 -53.53
CA GLU A 116 35.09 -34.25 -53.78
C GLU A 116 34.19 -35.08 -52.86
N ALA A 117 34.49 -36.36 -52.66
CA ALA A 117 33.77 -37.20 -51.71
C ALA A 117 33.86 -36.65 -50.27
N ALA A 118 35.05 -36.23 -49.83
CA ALA A 118 35.25 -35.62 -48.51
C ALA A 118 34.52 -34.28 -48.35
N ARG A 119 34.42 -33.46 -49.42
CA ARG A 119 33.61 -32.24 -49.43
C ARG A 119 32.12 -32.58 -49.32
N ALA A 120 31.61 -33.48 -50.15
CA ALA A 120 30.19 -33.87 -50.15
C ALA A 120 29.73 -34.40 -48.78
N GLU A 121 30.53 -35.26 -48.14
CA GLU A 121 30.28 -35.75 -46.79
C GLU A 121 30.28 -34.61 -45.75
N ALA A 122 31.27 -33.71 -45.81
CA ALA A 122 31.33 -32.56 -44.91
C ALA A 122 30.14 -31.60 -45.07
N GLU A 123 29.64 -31.42 -46.31
CA GLU A 123 28.45 -30.61 -46.57
C GLU A 123 27.15 -31.29 -46.13
N ALA A 124 27.04 -32.62 -46.27
CA ALA A 124 25.93 -33.41 -45.75
C ALA A 124 25.86 -33.34 -44.21
N VAL A 125 26.99 -33.60 -43.53
CA VAL A 125 27.11 -33.51 -42.06
C VAL A 125 26.81 -32.08 -41.57
N ARG A 126 27.25 -31.04 -42.29
CA ARG A 126 26.89 -29.65 -42.00
C ARG A 126 25.39 -29.41 -42.14
N GLY A 127 24.78 -29.85 -43.24
CA GLY A 127 23.34 -29.73 -43.48
C GLY A 127 22.49 -30.40 -42.39
N GLU A 128 22.83 -31.64 -42.03
CA GLU A 128 22.17 -32.32 -40.90
C GLU A 128 22.37 -31.59 -39.57
N ALA A 129 23.56 -31.02 -39.32
CA ALA A 129 23.83 -30.26 -38.09
C ALA A 129 23.02 -28.97 -38.04
N GLU A 130 22.87 -28.27 -39.16
CA GLU A 130 22.01 -27.09 -39.30
C GLU A 130 20.53 -27.43 -39.09
N GLU A 131 19.99 -28.46 -39.72
CA GLU A 131 18.58 -28.83 -39.51
C GLU A 131 18.31 -29.33 -38.08
N ARG A 132 19.24 -30.09 -37.48
CA ARG A 132 19.16 -30.45 -36.05
C ARG A 132 19.21 -29.22 -35.13
N ALA A 133 19.93 -28.16 -35.52
CA ALA A 133 19.92 -26.89 -34.80
C ALA A 133 18.61 -26.12 -34.99
N ARG A 134 18.10 -26.02 -36.23
CA ARG A 134 16.81 -25.37 -36.56
C ARG A 134 15.66 -26.02 -35.81
N HIS A 135 15.56 -27.36 -35.82
CA HIS A 135 14.54 -28.09 -35.07
C HIS A 135 14.61 -27.85 -33.56
N ARG A 136 15.82 -27.82 -32.96
CA ARG A 136 15.99 -27.50 -31.52
C ARG A 136 15.59 -26.06 -31.19
N LEU A 137 15.93 -25.10 -32.05
CA LEU A 137 15.55 -23.70 -31.85
C LEU A 137 14.04 -23.50 -31.95
N LEU A 138 13.37 -24.14 -32.92
CA LEU A 138 11.91 -24.11 -33.04
C LEU A 138 11.21 -24.76 -31.85
N ALA A 139 11.72 -25.91 -31.37
CA ALA A 139 11.18 -26.57 -30.17
C ALA A 139 11.32 -25.69 -28.91
N ALA A 140 12.50 -25.10 -28.68
CA ALA A 140 12.74 -24.21 -27.55
C ALA A 140 11.91 -22.91 -27.63
N GLN A 141 11.64 -22.40 -28.83
CA GLN A 141 10.74 -21.26 -29.04
C GLN A 141 9.28 -21.63 -28.72
N ALA A 142 8.81 -22.80 -29.15
CA ALA A 142 7.47 -23.29 -28.82
C ALA A 142 7.30 -23.50 -27.30
N GLU A 143 8.25 -24.16 -26.65
CA GLU A 143 8.26 -24.36 -25.19
C GLU A 143 8.25 -23.03 -24.41
N ALA A 144 9.06 -22.06 -24.85
CA ALA A 144 9.08 -20.72 -24.26
C ALA A 144 7.74 -19.97 -24.45
N ASP A 145 7.07 -20.15 -25.59
CA ASP A 145 5.76 -19.55 -25.85
C ASP A 145 4.62 -20.25 -25.09
N GLU A 146 4.67 -21.57 -24.93
CA GLU A 146 3.73 -22.31 -24.08
C GLU A 146 3.85 -21.89 -22.62
N MET A 147 5.08 -21.80 -22.07
CA MET A 147 5.33 -21.25 -20.73
C MET A 147 4.81 -19.80 -20.60
N ARG A 148 5.07 -18.95 -21.60
CA ARG A 148 4.62 -17.55 -21.63
C ARG A 148 3.09 -17.42 -21.68
N VAL A 149 2.41 -18.33 -22.37
CA VAL A 149 0.95 -18.39 -22.44
C VAL A 149 0.35 -18.95 -21.15
N ALA A 150 0.94 -20.01 -20.57
CA ALA A 150 0.50 -20.61 -19.31
C ALA A 150 0.56 -19.59 -18.15
N ALA A 151 1.71 -18.97 -17.92
CA ALA A 151 1.87 -17.95 -16.87
C ALA A 151 0.91 -16.75 -17.05
N ARG A 152 0.57 -16.39 -18.29
CA ARG A 152 -0.43 -15.33 -18.58
C ARG A 152 -1.87 -15.75 -18.31
N ARG A 153 -2.20 -17.05 -18.40
CA ARG A 153 -3.50 -17.60 -18.01
C ARG A 153 -3.62 -17.65 -16.49
N GLU A 154 -2.64 -18.23 -15.81
CA GLU A 154 -2.56 -18.30 -14.34
C GLU A 154 -2.68 -16.91 -13.69
N VAL A 155 -1.89 -15.92 -14.13
CA VAL A 155 -1.98 -14.54 -13.62
C VAL A 155 -3.34 -13.89 -13.89
N LYS A 156 -4.04 -14.26 -14.96
CA LYS A 156 -5.41 -13.78 -15.26
C LYS A 156 -6.44 -14.47 -14.37
N GLU A 157 -6.28 -15.76 -14.11
CA GLU A 157 -7.16 -16.60 -13.29
C GLU A 157 -7.05 -16.21 -11.81
N CYS A 158 -5.86 -16.19 -11.23
CA CYS A 158 -5.64 -15.72 -9.85
C CYS A 158 -6.09 -14.26 -9.64
N ARG A 159 -5.93 -13.38 -10.63
CA ARG A 159 -6.50 -12.02 -10.59
C ARG A 159 -8.02 -12.02 -10.65
N GLY A 160 -8.61 -12.93 -11.44
CA GLY A 160 -10.06 -13.11 -11.54
C GLY A 160 -10.67 -13.55 -10.20
N GLU A 161 -10.05 -14.54 -9.55
CA GLU A 161 -10.41 -15.05 -8.23
C GLU A 161 -10.29 -13.98 -7.14
N ALA A 162 -9.14 -13.30 -7.06
CA ALA A 162 -8.93 -12.22 -6.10
C ALA A 162 -9.94 -11.07 -6.26
N LEU A 163 -10.29 -10.72 -7.51
CA LEU A 163 -11.34 -9.72 -7.79
C LEU A 163 -12.76 -10.26 -7.59
N ALA A 164 -13.00 -11.58 -7.60
CA ALA A 164 -14.27 -12.17 -7.21
C ALA A 164 -14.44 -12.13 -5.70
N ALA A 165 -13.45 -12.63 -4.94
CA ALA A 165 -13.44 -12.59 -3.48
C ALA A 165 -13.57 -11.15 -2.92
N LEU A 166 -12.88 -10.17 -3.52
CA LEU A 166 -13.02 -8.76 -3.13
C LEU A 166 -14.43 -8.21 -3.37
N ARG A 167 -15.11 -8.61 -4.45
CA ARG A 167 -16.50 -8.19 -4.73
C ARG A 167 -17.48 -8.87 -3.78
N GLU A 168 -17.28 -10.14 -3.49
CA GLU A 168 -18.09 -10.88 -2.53
C GLU A 168 -17.98 -10.26 -1.13
N MET A 169 -16.77 -9.98 -0.65
CA MET A 169 -16.55 -9.35 0.66
C MET A 169 -17.16 -7.95 0.74
N ARG A 170 -17.14 -7.16 -0.35
CA ARG A 170 -17.87 -5.89 -0.40
C ARG A 170 -19.37 -6.09 -0.27
N GLN A 171 -19.95 -6.99 -1.04
CA GLN A 171 -21.39 -7.30 -0.98
C GLN A 171 -21.82 -7.79 0.41
N ARG A 172 -21.00 -8.63 1.08
CA ARG A 172 -21.26 -9.06 2.47
C ARG A 172 -21.21 -7.89 3.45
N THR A 173 -20.21 -7.01 3.35
CA THR A 173 -20.09 -5.83 4.23
C THR A 173 -21.18 -4.79 3.98
N GLU A 174 -21.57 -4.56 2.72
CA GLU A 174 -22.70 -3.71 2.34
C GLU A 174 -24.02 -4.26 2.91
N GLY A 175 -24.21 -5.58 2.88
CA GLY A 175 -25.34 -6.26 3.55
C GLY A 175 -25.34 -6.05 5.06
N LEU A 176 -24.22 -6.34 5.73
CA LEU A 176 -24.08 -6.17 7.20
C LEU A 176 -24.28 -4.72 7.64
N LEU A 177 -23.83 -3.74 6.86
CA LEU A 177 -24.09 -2.32 7.13
C LEU A 177 -25.57 -1.97 6.98
N ALA A 178 -26.23 -2.45 5.92
CA ALA A 178 -27.67 -2.23 5.72
C ALA A 178 -28.54 -2.94 6.77
N GLU A 179 -28.10 -4.09 7.30
CA GLU A 179 -28.71 -4.77 8.44
C GLU A 179 -28.52 -3.95 9.73
N GLN A 180 -27.29 -3.47 10.00
CA GLN A 180 -26.99 -2.62 11.15
C GLN A 180 -27.77 -1.29 11.12
N GLU A 181 -27.89 -0.64 9.96
CA GLU A 181 -28.69 0.57 9.78
C GLU A 181 -30.17 0.33 10.10
N ARG A 182 -30.73 -0.81 9.69
CA ARG A 182 -32.11 -1.20 10.04
C ARG A 182 -32.28 -1.44 11.53
N GLU A 183 -31.40 -2.22 12.16
CA GLU A 183 -31.49 -2.44 13.61
C GLU A 183 -31.41 -1.11 14.39
N HIS A 184 -30.58 -0.17 13.93
CA HIS A 184 -30.49 1.16 14.55
C HIS A 184 -31.78 1.96 14.34
N LEU A 185 -32.34 1.99 13.13
CA LEU A 185 -33.61 2.67 12.85
C LEU A 185 -34.76 2.08 13.68
N GLU A 186 -34.88 0.75 13.76
CA GLU A 186 -35.86 0.05 14.58
C GLU A 186 -35.73 0.44 16.06
N ARG A 187 -34.50 0.42 16.61
CA ARG A 187 -34.21 0.89 17.99
C ARG A 187 -34.52 2.37 18.21
N TRP A 188 -34.28 3.23 17.21
CA TRP A 188 -34.65 4.65 17.27
C TRP A 188 -36.16 4.86 17.27
N GLU A 189 -36.91 4.11 16.46
CA GLU A 189 -38.38 4.14 16.44
C GLU A 189 -39.00 3.57 17.72
N GLU A 190 -38.41 2.53 18.30
CA GLU A 190 -38.82 1.99 19.61
C GLU A 190 -38.53 2.98 20.74
N ALA A 191 -37.33 3.56 20.79
CA ALA A 191 -36.96 4.56 21.77
C ALA A 191 -37.80 5.84 21.64
N GLY A 192 -38.13 6.24 20.42
CA GLY A 192 -39.01 7.35 20.10
C GLY A 192 -40.46 7.12 20.55
N ARG A 193 -41.04 5.96 20.23
CA ARG A 193 -42.36 5.54 20.73
C ARG A 193 -42.40 5.54 22.25
N ALA A 194 -41.46 4.84 22.89
CA ALA A 194 -41.38 4.78 24.35
C ALA A 194 -41.12 6.16 25.01
N ALA A 195 -40.53 7.12 24.30
CA ALA A 195 -40.41 8.50 24.77
C ALA A 195 -41.72 9.29 24.65
N ALA A 196 -42.47 9.12 23.56
CA ALA A 196 -43.81 9.67 23.40
C ALA A 196 -44.77 9.09 24.45
N ASP A 197 -44.80 7.76 24.63
CA ASP A 197 -45.62 7.08 25.65
C ASP A 197 -45.35 7.63 27.07
N ARG A 198 -44.10 7.95 27.39
CA ARG A 198 -43.72 8.57 28.67
C ARG A 198 -44.14 10.04 28.78
N GLN A 199 -44.08 10.80 27.68
CA GLN A 199 -44.54 12.19 27.65
C GLN A 199 -46.06 12.25 27.80
N ASP A 200 -46.80 11.47 27.03
CA ASP A 200 -48.26 11.36 27.11
C ASP A 200 -48.71 10.91 28.51
N ALA A 201 -48.02 9.95 29.13
CA ALA A 201 -48.29 9.53 30.51
C ALA A 201 -47.95 10.63 31.55
N PHE A 202 -46.89 11.41 31.33
CA PHE A 202 -46.54 12.54 32.19
C PHE A 202 -47.59 13.65 32.08
N ASP A 203 -47.98 14.04 30.87
CA ASP A 203 -48.96 15.10 30.62
C ASP A 203 -50.38 14.69 31.08
N ALA A 204 -50.76 13.41 30.90
CA ALA A 204 -52.01 12.87 31.42
C ALA A 204 -52.06 12.83 32.97
N HIS A 205 -50.93 12.68 33.64
CA HIS A 205 -50.84 12.75 35.11
C HIS A 205 -50.78 14.20 35.62
N HIS A 206 -49.92 15.03 35.03
CA HIS A 206 -49.65 16.38 35.53
C HIS A 206 -50.62 17.44 35.02
N GLY A 207 -51.18 17.32 33.82
CA GLY A 207 -52.16 18.26 33.27
C GLY A 207 -53.38 18.46 34.18
N PRO A 208 -54.07 17.39 34.65
CA PRO A 208 -55.19 17.52 35.58
C PRO A 208 -54.79 18.07 36.96
N LEU A 209 -53.56 17.81 37.41
CA LEU A 209 -53.05 18.34 38.68
C LEU A 209 -52.73 19.84 38.58
N LEU A 210 -52.13 20.28 37.48
CA LEU A 210 -51.86 21.68 37.18
C LEU A 210 -53.16 22.46 37.01
N ALA A 211 -54.09 21.98 36.16
CA ALA A 211 -55.40 22.61 35.97
C ALA A 211 -56.19 22.76 37.29
N ARG A 212 -56.10 21.76 38.20
CA ARG A 212 -56.70 21.85 39.53
C ARG A 212 -55.97 22.84 40.46
N ALA A 213 -54.65 22.95 40.37
CA ALA A 213 -53.88 23.92 41.12
C ALA A 213 -54.13 25.36 40.64
N GLU A 214 -54.24 25.56 39.33
CA GLU A 214 -54.61 26.83 38.69
C GLU A 214 -56.05 27.24 39.03
N GLN A 215 -57.01 26.31 38.97
CA GLN A 215 -58.38 26.55 39.44
C GLN A 215 -58.40 26.93 40.94
N GLY A 216 -57.70 26.16 41.79
CA GLY A 216 -57.61 26.46 43.22
C GLY A 216 -56.93 27.79 43.55
N LEU A 217 -55.96 28.21 42.73
CA LEU A 217 -55.35 29.53 42.80
C LEU A 217 -56.35 30.62 42.43
N ALA A 218 -57.06 30.48 41.30
CA ALA A 218 -58.07 31.44 40.87
C ALA A 218 -59.25 31.56 41.88
N GLU A 219 -59.70 30.45 42.45
CA GLU A 219 -60.69 30.43 43.54
C GLU A 219 -60.16 31.16 44.80
N ALA A 220 -58.89 30.96 45.16
CA ALA A 220 -58.27 31.65 46.30
C ALA A 220 -58.03 33.15 46.03
N GLU A 221 -57.68 33.54 44.81
CA GLU A 221 -57.53 34.94 44.40
C GLU A 221 -58.89 35.67 44.40
N GLN A 222 -59.96 35.02 43.92
CA GLN A 222 -61.32 35.56 44.00
C GLN A 222 -61.78 35.68 45.46
N ALA A 223 -61.61 34.63 46.28
CA ALA A 223 -61.97 34.68 47.70
C ALA A 223 -61.17 35.76 48.48
N LEU A 224 -59.91 36.00 48.10
CA LEU A 224 -59.09 37.10 48.63
C LEU A 224 -59.60 38.47 48.19
N ALA A 225 -60.08 38.62 46.94
CA ALA A 225 -60.72 39.83 46.46
C ALA A 225 -62.04 40.12 47.20
N ASP A 226 -62.92 39.12 47.30
CA ASP A 226 -64.20 39.21 48.01
C ASP A 226 -64.02 39.52 49.51
N ALA A 227 -63.01 38.90 50.14
CA ALA A 227 -62.65 39.16 51.53
C ALA A 227 -62.08 40.58 51.72
N ARG A 228 -61.25 41.07 50.79
CA ARG A 228 -60.76 42.46 50.80
C ARG A 228 -61.89 43.47 50.62
N GLU A 229 -62.84 43.20 49.71
CA GLU A 229 -64.01 44.08 49.55
C GLU A 229 -64.91 44.04 50.79
N THR A 230 -65.15 42.86 51.36
CA THR A 230 -65.95 42.71 52.58
C THR A 230 -65.29 43.40 53.79
N ALA A 231 -63.97 43.28 53.93
CA ALA A 231 -63.22 44.00 54.96
C ALA A 231 -63.29 45.51 54.76
N ARG A 232 -63.13 45.99 53.52
CA ARG A 232 -63.29 47.40 53.15
C ARG A 232 -64.70 47.92 53.48
N ARG A 233 -65.76 47.26 53.01
CA ARG A 233 -67.16 47.63 53.31
C ARG A 233 -67.46 47.64 54.82
N ARG A 234 -66.88 46.70 55.58
CA ARG A 234 -66.98 46.68 57.06
C ARG A 234 -66.25 47.84 57.71
N GLN A 235 -65.07 48.22 57.21
CA GLN A 235 -64.34 49.37 57.71
C GLN A 235 -65.07 50.68 57.36
N GLU A 236 -65.52 50.86 56.11
CA GLU A 236 -66.33 52.01 55.69
C GLU A 236 -67.61 52.13 56.55
N HIS A 237 -68.27 51.00 56.87
CA HIS A 237 -69.43 51.01 57.77
C HIS A 237 -69.08 51.30 59.24
N ALA A 238 -67.94 50.81 59.74
CA ALA A 238 -67.47 51.10 61.09
C ALA A 238 -67.02 52.56 61.25
N GLU A 239 -66.45 53.16 60.20
CA GLU A 239 -66.11 54.59 60.15
C GLU A 239 -67.37 55.46 60.16
N VAL A 240 -68.44 55.05 59.47
CA VAL A 240 -69.77 55.68 59.57
C VAL A 240 -70.35 55.55 60.98
N GLN A 241 -70.42 54.34 61.55
CA GLN A 241 -70.95 54.13 62.90
C GLN A 241 -70.13 54.87 63.98
N ALA A 242 -68.81 54.98 63.81
CA ALA A 242 -67.97 55.76 64.70
C ALA A 242 -68.26 57.27 64.61
N ALA A 243 -68.50 57.80 63.40
CA ALA A 243 -68.92 59.19 63.22
C ALA A 243 -70.32 59.45 63.82
N GLU A 244 -71.26 58.53 63.65
CA GLU A 244 -72.60 58.57 64.26
C GLU A 244 -72.51 58.58 65.79
N LEU A 245 -71.81 57.62 66.39
CA LEU A 245 -71.60 57.52 67.85
C LEU A 245 -70.86 58.72 68.43
N VAL A 246 -69.88 59.28 67.72
CA VAL A 246 -69.21 60.53 68.13
C VAL A 246 -70.20 61.70 68.11
N SER A 247 -71.08 61.78 67.10
CA SER A 247 -72.11 62.83 67.05
C SER A 247 -73.15 62.69 68.16
N GLU A 248 -73.62 61.48 68.49
CA GLU A 248 -74.49 61.23 69.63
C GLU A 248 -73.81 61.55 70.96
N ALA A 249 -72.53 61.15 71.13
CA ALA A 249 -71.74 61.47 72.30
C ALA A 249 -71.55 62.98 72.47
N SER A 250 -71.34 63.74 71.37
CA SER A 250 -71.33 65.20 71.41
C SER A 250 -72.68 65.78 71.83
N VAL A 251 -73.81 65.29 71.30
CA VAL A 251 -75.16 65.75 71.70
C VAL A 251 -75.45 65.44 73.17
N ILE A 252 -75.01 64.29 73.69
CA ILE A 252 -75.13 63.91 75.10
C ILE A 252 -74.21 64.79 75.97
N ALA A 253 -72.98 65.06 75.55
CA ALA A 253 -72.05 65.94 76.26
C ALA A 253 -72.60 67.38 76.34
N ASP A 254 -73.12 67.92 75.24
CA ASP A 254 -73.80 69.22 75.17
C ASP A 254 -75.01 69.28 76.11
N ARG A 255 -75.80 68.20 76.17
CA ARG A 255 -76.93 68.10 77.09
C ARG A 255 -76.46 68.07 78.56
N VAL A 256 -75.47 67.24 78.88
CA VAL A 256 -74.92 67.14 80.24
C VAL A 256 -74.30 68.45 80.68
N ALA A 257 -73.61 69.19 79.79
CA ALA A 257 -73.10 70.52 80.08
C ALA A 257 -74.21 71.52 80.43
N ARG A 258 -75.33 71.49 79.69
CA ARG A 258 -76.51 72.35 79.98
C ARG A 258 -77.22 71.93 81.27
N GLU A 259 -77.27 70.63 81.60
CA GLU A 259 -77.84 70.16 82.86
C GLU A 259 -76.92 70.45 84.06
N THR A 260 -75.59 70.42 83.92
CA THR A 260 -74.67 70.86 84.99
C THR A 260 -74.67 72.38 85.17
N GLU A 261 -74.76 73.18 84.10
CA GLU A 261 -75.01 74.63 84.21
C GLU A 261 -76.32 74.93 84.97
N ARG A 262 -77.39 74.17 84.70
CA ARG A 262 -78.67 74.35 85.42
C ARG A 262 -78.56 74.00 86.89
N VAL A 263 -77.89 72.89 87.23
CA VAL A 263 -77.67 72.47 88.63
C VAL A 263 -76.78 73.48 89.37
N LEU A 264 -75.76 74.04 88.72
CA LEU A 264 -74.92 75.10 89.30
C LEU A 264 -75.73 76.38 89.57
N ARG A 265 -76.64 76.77 88.66
CA ARG A 265 -77.59 77.87 88.90
C ARG A 265 -78.49 77.61 90.11
N GLU A 266 -79.18 76.47 90.15
CA GLU A 266 -80.02 76.08 91.31
C GLU A 266 -79.22 76.07 92.62
N HIS A 267 -77.94 75.72 92.59
CA HIS A 267 -77.08 75.75 93.78
C HIS A 267 -76.66 77.16 94.21
N SER A 268 -76.45 78.10 93.28
CA SER A 268 -76.23 79.51 93.63
C SER A 268 -77.48 80.14 94.24
N GLU A 269 -78.66 79.90 93.65
CA GLU A 269 -79.94 80.43 94.15
C GLU A 269 -80.26 79.93 95.57
N ARG A 270 -79.97 78.65 95.86
CA ARG A 270 -80.09 78.09 97.23
C ARG A 270 -79.10 78.71 98.22
N TRP A 271 -77.89 79.08 97.79
CA TRP A 271 -76.90 79.74 98.65
C TRP A 271 -77.30 81.17 99.04
N ASP A 272 -77.93 81.92 98.13
CA ASP A 272 -78.40 83.28 98.42
C ASP A 272 -79.64 83.28 99.34
N VAL A 273 -80.54 82.30 99.20
CA VAL A 273 -81.67 82.11 100.13
C VAL A 273 -81.19 81.80 101.56
N VAL A 274 -80.17 80.94 101.72
CA VAL A 274 -79.58 80.64 103.04
C VAL A 274 -78.91 81.88 103.64
N ARG A 275 -78.28 82.72 102.82
CA ARG A 275 -77.65 83.98 103.27
C ARG A 275 -78.70 84.98 103.78
N ALA A 276 -79.79 85.17 103.04
CA ALA A 276 -80.90 86.02 103.46
C ALA A 276 -81.56 85.56 104.77
N HIS A 277 -81.64 84.24 105.01
CA HIS A 277 -82.18 83.70 106.27
C HIS A 277 -81.27 83.99 107.48
N MET A 278 -79.94 83.89 107.30
CA MET A 278 -78.97 84.27 108.35
C MET A 278 -79.06 85.76 108.72
N ASP A 279 -79.26 86.64 107.74
CA ASP A 279 -79.46 88.08 108.00
C ASP A 279 -80.76 88.36 108.76
N HIS A 280 -81.84 87.64 108.46
CA HIS A 280 -83.12 87.79 109.16
C HIS A 280 -83.04 87.32 110.63
N VAL A 281 -82.35 86.20 110.91
CA VAL A 281 -82.11 85.72 112.28
C VAL A 281 -81.23 86.70 113.06
N ARG A 282 -80.16 87.21 112.44
CA ARG A 282 -79.22 88.18 113.01
C ARG A 282 -79.88 89.53 113.33
N SER A 283 -80.83 89.99 112.50
CA SER A 283 -81.63 91.18 112.77
C SER A 283 -82.67 90.96 113.88
N SER A 284 -83.27 89.76 113.95
CA SER A 284 -84.35 89.46 114.89
C SER A 284 -83.88 89.29 116.34
N LEU A 285 -82.69 88.72 116.56
CA LEU A 285 -82.08 88.58 117.89
C LEU A 285 -81.51 89.90 118.45
N ALA A 286 -81.29 90.92 117.61
CA ALA A 286 -80.80 92.24 118.05
C ALA A 286 -81.92 93.17 118.57
N ALA A 287 -83.19 92.87 118.26
CA ALA A 287 -84.34 93.71 118.64
C ALA A 287 -85.01 93.28 119.96
N LEU A 288 -84.82 92.03 120.38
CA LEU A 288 -85.32 91.47 121.64
C LEU A 288 -84.22 90.62 122.28
N THR A 289 -83.62 90.96 123.42
CA THR A 289 -84.05 91.93 124.45
C THR A 289 -83.02 93.03 124.72
N GLY A 290 -83.20 93.81 125.79
CA GLY A 290 -82.54 95.11 125.95
C GLY A 290 -81.13 95.24 126.56
N ARG A 291 -80.43 94.33 127.26
CA ARG A 291 -80.53 92.90 127.66
C ARG A 291 -80.18 91.85 126.60
N ALA A 292 -78.91 91.44 126.43
CA ALA A 292 -77.67 91.89 127.06
C ALA A 292 -76.45 91.46 126.23
N ALA A 293 -75.42 92.32 126.18
CA ALA A 293 -73.97 92.06 126.31
C ALA A 293 -73.31 90.80 125.67
N ALA A 294 -72.12 90.88 125.05
CA ALA A 294 -71.20 92.00 124.82
C ALA A 294 -70.18 91.67 123.71
N GLU A 295 -69.40 92.69 123.32
CA GLU A 295 -68.21 92.70 122.43
C GLU A 295 -68.39 92.18 120.99
#